data_AF-A0A7S3IVX4-F1
#
_entry.id   AF-A0A7S3IVX4-F1
#
_cell.length_a   1.000
_cell.length_b   1.000
_cell.length_c   1.000
_cell.angle_alpha   90.00
_cell.angle_beta   90.00
_cell.angle_gamma   90.00
#
_symmetry.space_group_name_H-M   'P 1'
#
loop_
_entity.id
_entity.type
_entity.pdbx_description
1 polymer ?
#
loop_
_entity_poly.entity_id
_entity_poly.type
_entity_poly.pdbx_seq_one_letter_code
_entity_poly.pdbx_strand_id
1 'polypeptide(L)'
;SGSPEKLRILLLSDLHLNYENLSLLKKWHQATNHGHVYDYLFITGDIANLPNNGEEKPEDLSMAEGQLQALFMNDLEEYATTLYYLPGNHDPITLFKKDRNTLPVLTSHFEANVHRGIVNLRPGLSIMGLGGCVQ
;
A
#
# COMPACT_ATOMS: atom_id res chain seq x y z
N SER A 1 16.57 -29.04 -13.79
CA SER A 1 15.17 -28.62 -13.53
C SER A 1 15.14 -27.88 -12.21
N GLY A 2 15.18 -26.55 -12.23
CA GLY A 2 14.98 -25.76 -11.02
C GLY A 2 13.52 -25.86 -10.61
N SER A 3 13.26 -26.10 -9.32
CA SER A 3 11.95 -25.85 -8.73
C SER A 3 11.47 -24.44 -9.14
N PRO A 4 10.18 -24.24 -9.46
CA PRO A 4 9.69 -22.90 -9.74
C PRO A 4 10.04 -21.97 -8.56
N GLU A 5 10.61 -20.81 -8.87
CA GLU A 5 10.98 -19.82 -7.87
C GLU A 5 9.74 -19.47 -7.01
N LYS A 6 9.89 -19.58 -5.69
CA LYS A 6 8.80 -19.42 -4.74
C LYS A 6 8.47 -17.94 -4.63
N LEU A 7 7.30 -17.56 -5.14
CA LEU A 7 6.78 -16.21 -4.99
C LEU A 7 6.39 -15.92 -3.53
N ARG A 8 6.86 -14.79 -2.99
CA ARG A 8 6.65 -14.35 -1.61
C ARG A 8 5.96 -12.99 -1.62
N ILE A 9 4.79 -12.95 -1.00
CA ILE A 9 3.95 -11.76 -0.96
C ILE A 9 3.70 -11.40 0.51
N LEU A 10 3.90 -10.12 0.86
CA LEU A 10 3.40 -9.54 2.09
C LEU A 10 2.09 -8.82 1.81
N LEU A 11 1.08 -9.05 2.63
CA LEU A 11 -0.24 -8.42 2.52
C LEU A 11 -0.56 -7.70 3.82
N LEU A 12 -0.91 -6.42 3.70
CA LEU A 12 -1.32 -5.55 4.79
C LEU A 12 -2.71 -4.96 4.46
N SER A 13 -3.50 -4.66 5.49
CA SER A 13 -4.79 -3.98 5.40
C SER A 13 -5.01 -3.18 6.67
N ASP A 14 -5.95 -2.23 6.64
CA ASP A 14 -6.46 -1.53 7.83
C ASP A 14 -5.32 -0.94 8.68
N LEU A 15 -4.36 -0.30 8.01
CA LEU A 15 -3.17 0.22 8.68
C LEU A 15 -3.50 1.38 9.61
N HIS A 16 -4.40 2.29 9.19
CA HIS A 16 -4.83 3.47 9.96
C HIS A 16 -3.67 4.27 10.57
N LEU A 17 -2.52 4.35 9.88
CA LEU A 17 -1.27 4.93 10.40
C LEU A 17 -0.87 4.40 11.79
N ASN A 18 -1.19 3.14 12.11
CA ASN A 18 -0.89 2.54 13.40
C ASN A 18 0.59 2.13 13.49
N TYR A 19 1.42 3.10 13.87
CA TYR A 19 2.88 2.92 14.01
C TYR A 19 3.29 1.90 15.07
N GLU A 20 2.44 1.61 16.06
CA GLU A 20 2.70 0.55 17.03
C GLU A 20 2.66 -0.82 16.36
N ASN A 21 1.63 -1.08 15.53
CA ASN A 21 1.52 -2.29 14.74
C ASN A 21 2.64 -2.42 13.70
N LEU A 22 3.05 -1.32 13.08
CA LEU A 22 4.20 -1.30 12.16
C LEU A 22 5.51 -1.65 12.87
N SER A 23 5.71 -1.16 14.10
CA SER A 23 6.86 -1.54 14.92
C SER A 23 6.87 -3.04 15.25
N LEU A 24 5.69 -3.60 15.53
CA LEU A 24 5.54 -5.05 15.76
C LEU A 24 5.81 -5.85 14.47
N LEU A 25 5.32 -5.38 13.32
CA LEU A 25 5.61 -5.98 12.01
C LEU A 25 7.11 -6.01 11.73
N LYS A 26 7.82 -4.90 11.98
CA LYS A 26 9.27 -4.81 11.79
C LYS A 26 10.02 -5.83 12.63
N LYS A 27 9.68 -5.93 13.92
CA LYS A 27 10.27 -6.92 14.83
C LYS A 27 10.00 -8.35 14.39
N TRP A 28 8.75 -8.65 14.01
CA TRP A 28 8.37 -9.96 13.49
C TRP A 28 9.15 -10.30 12.23
N HIS A 29 9.20 -9.39 11.25
CA HIS A 29 9.91 -9.58 9.99
C HIS A 29 11.40 -9.87 10.19
N GLN A 30 12.06 -9.14 11.09
CA GLN A 30 13.46 -9.40 11.45
C GLN A 30 13.65 -10.77 12.10
N ALA A 31 12.75 -11.17 13.01
CA ALA A 31 12.87 -12.41 13.77
C ALA A 31 12.54 -13.67 12.96
N THR A 32 11.46 -13.65 12.17
CA THR A 32 10.93 -14.85 11.50
C THR A 32 11.31 -14.94 10.04
N ASN A 33 11.53 -13.80 9.40
CA ASN A 33 11.86 -13.74 7.99
C ASN A 33 13.33 -13.36 7.75
N HIS A 34 14.12 -13.20 8.81
CA HIS A 34 15.54 -12.80 8.77
C HIS A 34 15.81 -11.56 7.91
N GLY A 35 14.82 -10.66 7.79
CA GLY A 35 14.92 -9.47 6.93
C GLY A 35 14.91 -9.77 5.43
N HIS A 36 14.45 -10.94 5.00
CA HIS A 36 14.33 -11.23 3.56
C HIS A 36 13.26 -10.35 2.91
N VAL A 37 13.64 -9.66 1.84
CA VAL A 37 12.74 -8.85 1.01
C VAL A 37 11.71 -9.75 0.31
N TYR A 38 10.44 -9.33 0.33
CA TYR A 38 9.35 -9.95 -0.42
C TYR A 38 9.38 -9.50 -1.90
N ASP A 39 8.83 -10.32 -2.79
CA ASP A 39 8.70 -9.94 -4.19
C ASP A 39 7.70 -8.79 -4.34
N TYR A 40 6.58 -8.89 -3.60
CA TYR A 40 5.52 -7.88 -3.60
C TYR A 40 5.02 -7.58 -2.19
N LEU A 41 4.76 -6.30 -1.92
CA LEU A 41 3.93 -5.84 -0.81
C LEU A 41 2.59 -5.34 -1.36
N PHE A 42 1.49 -5.82 -0.81
CA PHE A 42 0.14 -5.30 -1.06
C PHE A 42 -0.41 -4.61 0.17
N ILE A 43 -0.97 -3.42 -0.02
CA ILE A 43 -1.73 -2.69 0.99
C ILE A 43 -3.17 -2.53 0.50
N THR A 44 -4.12 -3.10 1.24
CA THR A 44 -5.48 -3.33 0.75
C THR A 44 -6.54 -2.38 1.30
N GLY A 45 -6.15 -1.14 1.56
CA GLY A 45 -7.03 -0.06 1.98
C GLY A 45 -6.83 0.38 3.43
N ASP A 46 -7.52 1.46 3.77
CA ASP A 46 -7.53 2.13 5.07
C ASP A 46 -6.11 2.34 5.60
N ILE A 47 -5.33 3.01 4.75
CA ILE A 47 -3.92 3.30 4.99
C ILE A 47 -3.80 4.53 5.91
N ALA A 48 -4.51 5.58 5.54
CA ALA A 48 -4.70 6.78 6.32
C ALA A 48 -5.81 6.59 7.37
N ASN A 49 -6.08 7.65 8.13
CA ASN A 49 -7.09 7.66 9.18
C ASN A 49 -8.03 8.86 9.03
N LEU A 50 -8.46 9.15 7.80
CA LEU A 50 -9.42 10.23 7.56
C LEU A 50 -10.83 9.82 8.02
N PRO A 51 -11.64 10.76 8.55
CA PRO A 51 -13.04 10.48 8.83
C PRO A 51 -13.82 10.15 7.56
N ASN A 52 -14.57 9.04 7.57
CA ASN A 52 -15.47 8.69 6.48
C ASN A 52 -16.85 9.38 6.64
N ASN A 53 -16.86 10.70 6.66
CA ASN A 53 -18.07 11.51 6.84
C ASN A 53 -18.43 12.38 5.62
N GLY A 54 -17.68 12.25 4.52
CA GLY A 54 -17.92 12.99 3.27
C GLY A 54 -17.43 14.43 3.25
N GLU A 55 -16.77 14.92 4.32
CA GLU A 55 -16.24 16.28 4.40
C GLU A 55 -14.71 16.27 4.52
N GLU A 56 -14.02 16.13 3.39
CA GLU A 56 -12.56 16.25 3.34
C GLU A 56 -12.14 17.70 3.07
N LYS A 57 -11.51 18.36 4.05
CA LYS A 57 -10.95 19.70 3.86
C LYS A 57 -9.60 19.60 3.14
N PRO A 58 -9.23 20.61 2.33
CA PRO A 58 -7.93 20.62 1.64
C PRO A 58 -6.71 20.45 2.56
N GLU A 59 -6.77 21.01 3.77
CA GLU A 59 -5.69 20.91 4.76
C GLU A 59 -5.54 19.47 5.29
N ASP A 60 -6.65 18.80 5.58
CA ASP A 60 -6.68 17.40 6.05
C ASP A 60 -6.14 16.46 4.96
N LEU A 61 -6.50 16.73 3.69
CA LEU A 61 -5.99 15.98 2.53
C LEU A 61 -4.47 16.13 2.38
N SER A 62 -3.97 17.37 2.40
CA SER A 62 -2.54 17.62 2.25
C SER A 62 -1.73 16.99 3.40
N MET A 63 -2.26 17.00 4.62
CA MET A 63 -1.63 16.36 5.77
C MET A 63 -1.62 14.84 5.62
N ALA A 64 -2.75 14.25 5.24
CA ALA A 64 -2.87 12.80 5.04
C ALA A 64 -1.93 12.31 3.92
N GLU A 65 -1.85 13.02 2.79
CA GLU A 65 -0.91 12.69 1.70
C GLU A 65 0.55 12.72 2.17
N GLY A 66 0.93 13.73 2.96
CA GLY A 66 2.27 13.81 3.55
C GLY A 66 2.57 12.66 4.51
N GLN A 67 1.59 12.26 5.33
CA GLN A 67 1.72 11.11 6.24
C GLN A 67 1.85 9.79 5.47
N LEU A 68 1.07 9.61 4.40
CA LEU A 68 1.16 8.44 3.54
C LEU A 68 2.53 8.34 2.86
N GLN A 69 3.03 9.46 2.34
CA GLN A 69 4.37 9.49 1.75
C GLN A 69 5.43 9.12 2.80
N ALA A 70 5.37 9.69 4.01
CA ALA A 70 6.30 9.36 5.08
C ALA A 70 6.22 7.89 5.50
N LEU A 71 5.01 7.32 5.60
CA LEU A 71 4.80 5.91 5.90
C LEU A 71 5.46 5.00 4.84
N PHE A 72 5.21 5.28 3.57
CA PHE A 72 5.72 4.44 2.49
C PHE A 72 7.26 4.51 2.45
N MET A 73 7.82 5.73 2.41
CA MET A 73 9.26 5.93 2.31
C MET A 73 10.06 5.42 3.51
N ASN A 74 9.55 5.61 4.73
CA ASN A 74 10.34 5.32 5.92
C ASN A 74 10.06 3.93 6.51
N ASP A 75 8.83 3.43 6.36
CA ASP A 75 8.39 2.23 7.08
C ASP A 75 8.08 1.04 6.18
N LEU A 76 7.70 1.24 4.91
CA LEU A 76 7.19 0.15 4.07
C LEU A 76 8.12 -0.28 2.94
N GLU A 77 8.92 0.63 2.39
CA GLU A 77 9.83 0.37 1.28
C GLU A 77 10.82 -0.78 1.54
N GLU A 78 11.26 -0.98 2.79
CA GLU A 78 12.25 -2.02 3.12
C GLU A 78 11.72 -3.45 2.98
N TYR A 79 10.39 -3.64 2.95
CA TYR A 79 9.81 -4.98 2.94
C TYR A 79 9.79 -5.64 1.56
N ALA A 80 9.68 -4.88 0.47
CA ALA A 80 9.47 -5.47 -0.86
C ALA A 80 10.13 -4.65 -1.98
N THR A 81 10.48 -5.34 -3.06
CA THR A 81 11.01 -4.67 -4.26
C THR A 81 9.95 -3.91 -5.05
N THR A 82 8.69 -4.32 -4.92
CA THR A 82 7.55 -3.72 -5.60
C THR A 82 6.37 -3.60 -4.63
N LEU A 83 5.76 -2.42 -4.60
CA LEU A 83 4.66 -2.11 -3.71
C LEU A 83 3.40 -1.78 -4.51
N TYR A 84 2.31 -2.44 -4.16
CA TYR A 84 0.98 -2.15 -4.71
C TYR A 84 0.04 -1.77 -3.60
N TYR A 85 -0.80 -0.77 -3.85
CA TYR A 85 -1.81 -0.35 -2.89
C TYR A 85 -3.13 -0.06 -3.59
N LEU A 86 -4.21 -0.14 -2.81
CA LEU A 86 -5.53 0.36 -3.19
C LEU A 86 -6.10 1.14 -2.01
N PRO A 87 -6.84 2.23 -2.26
CA PRO A 87 -7.43 3.02 -1.19
C PRO A 87 -8.64 2.31 -0.59
N GLY A 88 -8.84 2.50 0.71
CA GLY A 88 -10.07 2.21 1.46
C GLY A 88 -10.89 3.47 1.68
N ASN A 89 -11.89 3.40 2.55
CA ASN A 89 -12.80 4.51 2.81
C ASN A 89 -12.28 5.53 3.83
N HIS A 90 -11.16 5.24 4.49
CA HIS A 90 -10.43 6.17 5.35
C HIS A 90 -9.23 6.82 4.67
N ASP A 91 -9.08 6.59 3.36
CA ASP A 91 -8.00 7.13 2.54
C ASP A 91 -8.41 8.38 1.77
N PRO A 92 -7.46 9.30 1.48
CA PRO A 92 -7.74 10.52 0.73
C PRO A 92 -8.43 10.25 -0.61
N ILE A 93 -9.44 11.05 -0.96
CA ILE A 93 -10.13 10.94 -2.26
C ILE A 93 -9.18 11.05 -3.46
N THR A 94 -8.02 11.69 -3.28
CA THR A 94 -7.00 11.82 -4.31
C THR A 94 -6.43 10.47 -4.75
N LEU A 95 -6.44 9.45 -3.90
CA LEU A 95 -6.02 8.10 -4.26
C LEU A 95 -7.04 7.36 -5.14
N PHE A 96 -8.27 7.86 -5.29
CA PHE A 96 -9.28 7.28 -6.18
C PHE A 96 -9.24 7.86 -7.61
N LYS A 97 -8.36 8.85 -7.87
CA LYS A 97 -8.21 9.48 -9.19
C LYS A 97 -7.74 8.45 -10.22
N LYS A 98 -8.40 8.45 -11.38
CA LYS A 98 -8.06 7.54 -12.50
C LYS A 98 -6.75 7.92 -13.18
N ASP A 99 -6.43 9.21 -13.22
CA ASP A 99 -5.20 9.68 -13.85
C ASP A 99 -4.02 9.44 -12.91
N ARG A 100 -3.20 8.45 -13.25
CA ARG A 100 -2.02 8.06 -12.47
C ARG A 100 -0.97 9.16 -12.38
N ASN A 101 -0.93 10.09 -13.34
CA ASN A 101 0.01 11.22 -13.29
C ASN A 101 -0.38 12.26 -12.23
N THR A 102 -1.60 12.16 -11.68
CA THR A 102 -2.12 13.06 -10.65
C THR A 102 -2.11 12.44 -9.25
N LEU A 103 -1.63 11.20 -9.13
CA LEU A 103 -1.47 10.53 -7.84
C LEU A 103 -0.22 11.06 -7.13
N PRO A 104 -0.24 11.14 -5.79
CA PRO A 104 0.95 11.45 -5.03
C PRO A 104 2.00 10.34 -5.22
N VAL A 105 3.26 10.74 -5.26
CA VAL A 105 4.40 9.81 -5.19
C VAL A 105 4.61 9.46 -3.73
N LEU A 106 4.32 8.21 -3.35
CA LEU A 106 4.41 7.75 -1.97
C LEU A 106 5.73 7.03 -1.71
N THR A 107 6.42 6.48 -2.71
CA THR A 107 7.70 5.76 -2.52
C THR A 107 8.77 6.12 -3.56
N SER A 108 10.03 5.89 -3.21
CA SER A 108 11.21 5.95 -4.07
C SER A 108 11.37 4.71 -4.96
N HIS A 109 10.73 3.60 -4.60
CA HIS A 109 10.63 2.36 -5.38
C HIS A 109 9.44 2.35 -6.33
N PHE A 110 9.36 1.33 -7.19
CA PHE A 110 8.21 1.13 -8.08
C PHE A 110 6.95 0.87 -7.24
N GLU A 111 6.04 1.85 -7.29
CA GLU A 111 4.69 1.74 -6.76
C GLU A 111 3.64 1.77 -7.85
N ALA A 112 2.52 1.09 -7.59
CA ALA A 112 1.31 1.40 -8.31
C ALA A 112 0.09 1.33 -7.40
N ASN A 113 -0.71 2.39 -7.48
CA ASN A 113 -2.12 2.31 -7.12
C ASN A 113 -2.83 1.38 -8.12
N VAL A 114 -3.36 0.26 -7.62
CA VAL A 114 -4.03 -0.76 -8.43
C VAL A 114 -5.55 -0.60 -8.48
N HIS A 115 -6.10 0.47 -7.87
CA HIS A 115 -7.53 0.76 -7.92
C HIS A 115 -8.03 0.90 -9.36
N ARG A 116 -9.05 0.12 -9.72
CA ARG A 116 -9.63 0.01 -11.07
C ARG A 116 -8.60 -0.33 -12.14
N GLY A 117 -7.51 -0.99 -11.75
CA GLY A 117 -6.44 -1.44 -12.61
C GLY A 117 -6.22 -2.94 -12.51
N ILE A 118 -5.46 -3.44 -13.49
CA ILE A 118 -4.95 -4.82 -13.51
C ILE A 118 -3.44 -4.74 -13.58
N VAL A 119 -2.76 -5.60 -12.82
CA VAL A 119 -1.31 -5.77 -12.89
C VAL A 119 -0.99 -7.24 -13.09
N ASN A 120 -0.04 -7.52 -13.98
CA ASN A 120 0.47 -8.85 -14.22
C ASN A 120 1.73 -9.04 -13.36
N LEU A 121 1.68 -9.95 -12.38
CA LEU A 121 2.81 -10.22 -11.48
C LEU A 121 3.81 -11.18 -12.14
N ARG A 122 3.29 -12.24 -12.77
CA ARG A 122 4.08 -13.24 -13.50
C ARG A 122 3.21 -13.92 -14.55
N PRO A 123 3.76 -14.72 -15.48
CA PRO A 123 2.95 -15.48 -16.44
C PRO A 123 1.86 -16.30 -15.73
N GLY A 124 0.60 -16.05 -16.11
CA GLY A 124 -0.56 -16.73 -15.53
C GLY A 124 -1.01 -16.24 -14.15
N LEU A 125 -0.42 -15.16 -13.61
CA LEU A 125 -0.87 -14.54 -12.36
C LEU A 125 -1.03 -13.03 -12.53
N SER A 126 -2.27 -12.60 -12.45
CA SER A 126 -2.65 -11.19 -12.49
C SER A 126 -3.49 -10.85 -11.27
N ILE A 127 -3.44 -9.59 -10.88
CA ILE A 127 -4.25 -9.01 -9.80
C ILE A 127 -5.10 -7.89 -10.36
N MET A 128 -6.26 -7.69 -9.75
CA MET A 128 -7.15 -6.58 -10.04
C MET A 128 -7.50 -5.89 -8.72
N GLY A 129 -7.37 -4.56 -8.68
CA GLY A 129 -7.68 -3.78 -7.47
C GLY A 129 -9.04 -3.10 -7.58
N LEU A 130 -9.89 -3.29 -6.57
CA LEU A 130 -11.16 -2.59 -6.40
C LEU A 130 -11.21 -2.05 -4.97
N GLY A 131 -10.69 -0.84 -4.79
CA GLY A 131 -10.67 -0.15 -3.50
C GLY A 131 -11.94 0.66 -3.19
N GLY A 132 -12.03 1.13 -1.94
CA GLY A 132 -13.20 1.80 -1.36
C GLY A 132 -14.25 0.82 -0.81
N CYS A 133 -15.37 1.37 -0.37
CA CYS A 133 -16.53 0.60 0.08
C CYS A 133 -17.78 0.99 -0.73
N VAL A 134 -18.76 0.08 -0.80
CA VAL A 134 -20.10 0.42 -1.30
C VAL A 134 -20.84 1.09 -0.15
N GLN A 135 -21.25 2.34 -0.32
CA GLN A 135 -22.17 3.04 0.58
C GLN A 135 -23.61 2.90 0.08
#